data_AF-A0A4Q4CHK0-F1
#
_entry.id   AF-A0A4Q4CHK0-F1
#
_cell.length_a   1.000
_cell.length_b   1.000
_cell.length_c   1.000
_cell.angle_alpha   90.00
_cell.angle_beta   90.00
_cell.angle_gamma   90.00
#
_symmetry.space_group_name_H-M   'P 1'
#
loop_
_entity.id
_entity.type
_entity.pdbx_description
1 polymer ?
#
loop_
_entity_poly.entity_id
_entity_poly.type
_entity_poly.pdbx_seq_one_letter_code
_entity_poly.pdbx_strand_id
1 'polypeptide(L)'
;MLRPVLRALPRLLSSSLVWCVLALGALLPAAPVLATNNYPVVLVHGFLGFGPDSYPGSGFLYWGGYNNIAAHLQLYHGPHAVYAAGVAAIGSNWDDAAELYAQIKGGCTDYGAIHVARYGYPGQAQKPPGKCWAADPKNNPNDYPLALYPQWDAEHPLHLIGHSQGGTTIRALIQLLEHGSPYGDEGGSALYKGGKFGWVRSAVTLSTPHNGTTLRDAVLDILPQLRSPLRDYLDSKLTSWELSPDGAREFNRWALTSPGVYYFSVGTVATERGAWCCNGTDRTVAPIQSSNFQYPRVDMLQYYKYFAGEWIVPSLAQRGIGSYTQSATDRVRIDSEWFANDGVVNTVSMRAPSGQPVRDYDGTAVRGSWNFLGNQRGFDHFDILNWPNGGPSADPVYERISDIIFSLE
;
A
#
# COMPACT_ATOMS: atom_id res chain seq x y z
N MET A 1 -30.25 -10.65 82.47
CA MET A 1 -28.97 -11.23 81.98
C MET A 1 -29.29 -12.17 80.83
N LEU A 2 -28.34 -12.30 79.89
CA LEU A 2 -28.30 -13.15 78.69
C LEU A 2 -28.78 -12.55 77.36
N ARG A 3 -27.82 -12.56 76.43
CA ARG A 3 -27.83 -12.13 75.02
C ARG A 3 -28.82 -12.94 74.17
N PRO A 4 -29.20 -12.44 72.97
CA PRO A 4 -29.57 -13.31 71.86
C PRO A 4 -28.52 -13.29 70.74
N VAL A 5 -28.25 -14.49 70.24
CA VAL A 5 -27.47 -14.83 69.06
C VAL A 5 -28.37 -14.74 67.81
N LEU A 6 -27.73 -14.39 66.69
CA LEU A 6 -28.24 -14.24 65.32
C LEU A 6 -29.30 -15.25 64.86
N ARG A 7 -30.24 -14.76 64.02
CA ARG A 7 -30.67 -15.45 62.79
C ARG A 7 -30.89 -14.45 61.66
N ALA A 8 -30.26 -14.74 60.52
CA ALA A 8 -30.33 -14.01 59.26
C ALA A 8 -31.47 -14.52 58.37
N LEU A 9 -32.05 -13.64 57.54
CA LEU A 9 -32.68 -14.00 56.26
C LEU A 9 -32.47 -12.86 55.23
N PRO A 10 -32.31 -13.17 53.92
CA PRO A 10 -31.69 -12.28 52.95
C PRO A 10 -32.68 -11.36 52.21
N ARG A 11 -32.23 -10.14 51.90
CA ARG A 11 -32.83 -9.25 50.90
C ARG A 11 -32.30 -9.64 49.51
N LEU A 12 -33.10 -10.34 48.74
CA LEU A 12 -32.91 -10.53 47.29
C LEU A 12 -34.09 -9.84 46.61
N LEU A 13 -33.90 -8.60 46.14
CA LEU A 13 -34.76 -7.89 45.18
C LEU A 13 -34.17 -6.48 44.94
N SER A 14 -33.02 -6.39 44.27
CA SER A 14 -32.55 -5.09 43.74
C SER A 14 -31.57 -5.16 42.57
N SER A 15 -31.17 -6.35 42.08
CA SER A 15 -30.15 -6.49 41.03
C SER A 15 -30.70 -6.81 39.64
N SER A 16 -31.98 -7.17 39.50
CA SER A 16 -32.53 -7.65 38.22
C SER A 16 -33.03 -6.55 37.27
N LEU A 17 -33.34 -5.35 37.76
CA LEU A 17 -33.86 -4.26 36.91
C LEU A 17 -32.76 -3.48 36.18
N VAL A 18 -31.54 -3.42 36.73
CA VAL A 18 -30.43 -2.64 36.16
C VAL A 18 -29.84 -3.33 34.91
N TRP A 19 -29.94 -4.66 34.83
CA TRP A 19 -29.45 -5.41 33.67
C TRP A 19 -30.40 -5.39 32.47
N CYS A 20 -31.70 -5.19 32.65
CA CYS A 20 -32.64 -5.09 31.53
C CYS A 20 -32.51 -3.78 30.75
N VAL A 21 -32.14 -2.67 31.41
CA VAL A 21 -31.96 -1.37 30.72
C VAL A 21 -30.65 -1.31 29.95
N LEU A 22 -29.59 -1.99 30.41
CA LEU A 22 -28.32 -2.09 29.69
C LEU A 22 -28.36 -3.11 28.53
N ALA A 23 -29.22 -4.13 28.60
CA ALA A 23 -29.38 -5.11 27.52
C ALA A 23 -30.25 -4.62 26.35
N LEU A 24 -31.17 -3.66 26.57
CA LEU A 24 -31.99 -3.09 25.49
C LEU A 24 -31.27 -2.03 24.63
N GLY A 25 -30.15 -1.46 25.11
CA GLY A 25 -29.33 -0.54 24.31
C GLY A 25 -28.46 -1.21 23.25
N ALA A 26 -28.30 -2.55 23.32
CA ALA A 26 -27.44 -3.33 22.43
C ALA A 26 -28.18 -3.95 21.23
N LEU A 27 -29.46 -3.63 21.03
CA LEU A 27 -30.32 -4.19 19.97
C LEU A 27 -30.89 -3.12 19.03
N LEU A 28 -30.36 -1.89 19.06
CA LEU A 28 -30.61 -0.96 17.97
C LEU A 28 -29.77 -1.44 16.77
N PRO A 29 -30.38 -1.80 15.63
CA PRO A 29 -29.60 -1.96 14.41
C PRO A 29 -28.87 -0.64 14.17
N ALA A 30 -27.55 -0.70 13.96
CA ALA A 30 -26.82 0.45 13.47
C ALA A 30 -27.57 0.94 12.23
N ALA A 31 -27.99 2.21 12.25
CA ALA A 31 -28.59 2.81 11.06
C ALA A 31 -27.62 2.56 9.89
N PRO A 32 -28.11 2.18 8.70
CA PRO A 32 -27.23 2.02 7.55
C PRO A 32 -26.48 3.34 7.39
N VAL A 33 -25.15 3.29 7.53
CA VAL A 33 -24.31 4.45 7.26
C VAL A 33 -24.45 4.71 5.77
N LEU A 34 -25.29 5.67 5.42
CA LEU A 34 -25.35 6.17 4.05
C LEU A 34 -23.98 6.79 3.76
N ALA A 35 -23.44 6.49 2.59
CA ALA A 35 -22.21 7.11 2.11
C ALA A 35 -22.36 8.64 2.15
N THR A 36 -21.41 9.30 2.84
CA THR A 36 -21.34 10.77 2.92
C THR A 36 -20.86 11.37 1.60
N ASN A 37 -20.05 10.63 0.84
CA ASN A 37 -19.57 11.01 -0.49
C ASN A 37 -19.64 9.83 -1.47
N ASN A 38 -19.53 10.12 -2.77
CA ASN A 38 -19.37 9.11 -3.82
C ASN A 38 -18.21 9.46 -4.77
N TYR A 39 -17.10 9.93 -4.22
CA TYR A 39 -15.92 10.27 -5.00
C TYR A 39 -15.32 9.01 -5.64
N PRO A 40 -14.80 9.08 -6.89
CA PRO A 40 -14.24 7.91 -7.53
C PRO A 40 -13.00 7.39 -6.80
N VAL A 41 -12.76 6.08 -6.93
CA VAL A 41 -11.57 5.41 -6.43
C VAL A 41 -10.64 5.12 -7.61
N VAL A 42 -9.35 5.44 -7.47
CA VAL A 42 -8.32 5.03 -8.43
C VAL A 42 -7.34 4.08 -7.74
N LEU A 43 -7.27 2.86 -8.25
CA LEU A 43 -6.38 1.80 -7.80
C LEU A 43 -5.03 1.90 -8.53
N VAL A 44 -3.92 1.89 -7.78
CA VAL A 44 -2.56 2.11 -8.29
C VAL A 44 -1.66 0.95 -7.90
N HIS A 45 -1.21 0.17 -8.89
CA HIS A 45 -0.34 -0.98 -8.66
C HIS A 45 1.08 -0.54 -8.27
N GLY A 46 1.87 -1.48 -7.74
CA GLY A 46 3.27 -1.24 -7.41
C GLY A 46 4.26 -1.84 -8.41
N PHE A 47 5.48 -2.10 -7.91
CA PHE A 47 6.59 -2.69 -8.64
C PHE A 47 6.20 -4.02 -9.30
N LEU A 48 6.57 -4.20 -10.57
CA LEU A 48 6.17 -5.30 -11.45
C LEU A 48 4.65 -5.48 -11.62
N GLY A 49 3.87 -4.48 -11.22
CA GLY A 49 2.44 -4.44 -11.47
C GLY A 49 2.11 -4.13 -12.93
N PHE A 50 0.84 -4.28 -13.25
CA PHE A 50 0.33 -4.14 -14.60
C PHE A 50 -1.10 -3.59 -14.58
N GLY A 51 -1.46 -2.91 -15.66
CA GLY A 51 -2.81 -2.36 -15.86
C GLY A 51 -3.78 -3.42 -16.38
N PRO A 52 -5.08 -3.09 -16.42
CA PRO A 52 -6.13 -4.00 -16.90
C PRO A 52 -5.93 -4.45 -18.35
N ASP A 53 -5.32 -3.60 -19.19
CA ASP A 53 -5.14 -3.86 -20.63
C ASP A 53 -3.80 -4.55 -20.96
N SER A 54 -2.97 -4.86 -19.96
CA SER A 54 -1.61 -5.36 -20.19
C SER A 54 -1.55 -6.80 -20.70
N TYR A 55 -2.52 -7.65 -20.32
CA TYR A 55 -2.56 -9.07 -20.68
C TYR A 55 -3.96 -9.48 -21.19
N PRO A 56 -4.36 -8.99 -22.38
CA PRO A 56 -5.68 -9.28 -22.92
C PRO A 56 -5.88 -10.79 -23.07
N GLY A 57 -7.01 -11.30 -22.56
CA GLY A 57 -7.40 -12.71 -22.66
C GLY A 57 -6.84 -13.64 -21.58
N SER A 58 -6.00 -13.16 -20.66
CA SER A 58 -5.51 -14.00 -19.54
C SER A 58 -6.59 -14.32 -18.50
N GLY A 59 -7.59 -13.44 -18.38
CA GLY A 59 -8.57 -13.44 -17.29
C GLY A 59 -7.96 -13.11 -15.92
N PHE A 60 -6.69 -12.69 -15.88
CA PHE A 60 -5.94 -12.42 -14.66
C PHE A 60 -5.72 -10.90 -14.49
N LEU A 61 -6.22 -10.34 -13.40
CA LEU A 61 -6.13 -8.93 -13.05
C LEU A 61 -5.14 -8.72 -11.91
N TYR A 62 -4.39 -7.61 -11.94
CA TYR A 62 -3.55 -7.23 -10.80
C TYR A 62 -4.40 -7.08 -9.53
N TRP A 63 -5.53 -6.39 -9.64
CA TRP A 63 -6.51 -6.20 -8.57
C TRP A 63 -7.59 -7.28 -8.61
N GLY A 64 -7.23 -8.51 -8.22
CA GLY A 64 -8.20 -9.59 -8.03
C GLY A 64 -7.72 -10.98 -8.41
N GLY A 65 -6.57 -11.13 -9.07
CA GLY A 65 -6.17 -12.42 -9.64
C GLY A 65 -7.18 -12.88 -10.69
N TYR A 66 -7.82 -14.04 -10.49
CA TYR A 66 -8.93 -14.49 -11.33
C TYR A 66 -10.31 -13.94 -10.92
N ASN A 67 -10.36 -13.14 -9.85
CA ASN A 67 -11.51 -12.33 -9.46
C ASN A 67 -11.29 -10.87 -9.89
N ASN A 68 -12.18 -9.96 -9.49
CA ASN A 68 -12.10 -8.55 -9.84
C ASN A 68 -12.47 -7.65 -8.66
N ILE A 69 -11.44 -7.18 -7.93
CA ILE A 69 -11.62 -6.29 -6.77
C ILE A 69 -12.25 -4.96 -7.21
N ALA A 70 -11.86 -4.42 -8.37
CA ALA A 70 -12.44 -3.17 -8.87
C ALA A 70 -13.95 -3.31 -9.09
N ALA A 71 -14.40 -4.40 -9.71
CA ALA A 71 -15.83 -4.67 -9.91
C ALA A 71 -16.57 -4.97 -8.60
N HIS A 72 -15.93 -5.63 -7.63
CA HIS A 72 -16.49 -5.81 -6.29
C HIS A 72 -16.78 -4.46 -5.63
N LEU A 73 -15.79 -3.56 -5.65
CA LEU A 73 -15.90 -2.21 -5.09
C LEU A 73 -16.93 -1.34 -5.81
N GLN A 74 -17.11 -1.52 -7.11
CA GLN A 74 -18.14 -0.80 -7.89
C GLN A 74 -19.57 -1.13 -7.45
N LEU A 75 -19.79 -2.27 -6.78
CA LEU A 75 -21.12 -2.76 -6.41
C LEU A 75 -21.38 -2.72 -4.91
N TYR A 76 -20.33 -2.80 -4.08
CA TYR A 76 -20.43 -2.84 -2.63
C TYR A 76 -21.09 -1.57 -2.10
N HIS A 77 -22.27 -1.69 -1.48
CA HIS A 77 -23.07 -0.58 -0.93
C HIS A 77 -23.56 0.49 -1.93
N GLY A 78 -23.43 0.24 -3.23
CA GLY A 78 -23.97 1.09 -4.28
C GLY A 78 -23.06 1.17 -5.51
N PRO A 79 -23.51 1.85 -6.58
CA PRO A 79 -22.67 2.09 -7.74
C PRO A 79 -21.60 3.13 -7.43
N HIS A 80 -20.35 2.67 -7.38
CA HIS A 80 -19.16 3.51 -7.22
C HIS A 80 -18.34 3.53 -8.50
N ALA A 81 -17.74 4.68 -8.83
CA ALA A 81 -16.76 4.76 -9.91
C ALA A 81 -15.40 4.27 -9.39
N VAL A 82 -14.91 3.15 -9.92
CA VAL A 82 -13.61 2.57 -9.54
C VAL A 82 -12.81 2.32 -10.80
N TYR A 83 -11.60 2.87 -10.84
CA TYR A 83 -10.67 2.77 -11.96
C TYR A 83 -9.40 2.05 -11.52
N ALA A 84 -8.81 1.25 -12.42
CA ALA A 84 -7.48 0.69 -12.22
C ALA A 84 -6.50 1.43 -13.15
N ALA A 85 -5.55 2.14 -12.56
CA ALA A 85 -4.47 2.82 -13.28
C ALA A 85 -3.38 1.81 -13.68
N GLY A 86 -2.70 2.12 -14.78
CA GLY A 86 -1.57 1.35 -15.31
C GLY A 86 -0.36 2.26 -15.49
N VAL A 87 0.52 2.28 -14.49
CA VAL A 87 1.79 3.04 -14.51
C VAL A 87 2.94 2.11 -14.93
N ALA A 88 4.18 2.59 -14.94
CA ALA A 88 5.30 1.74 -15.32
C ALA A 88 5.48 0.61 -14.30
N ALA A 89 5.72 -0.61 -14.79
CA ALA A 89 6.04 -1.75 -13.92
C ALA A 89 7.36 -1.53 -13.15
N ILE A 90 8.27 -0.75 -13.74
CA ILE A 90 9.55 -0.36 -13.17
C ILE A 90 9.74 1.13 -13.52
N GLY A 91 9.19 2.00 -12.69
CA GLY A 91 9.33 3.46 -12.79
C GLY A 91 9.76 4.07 -11.46
N SER A 92 10.32 5.28 -11.48
CA SER A 92 10.50 6.04 -10.24
C SER A 92 9.14 6.51 -9.74
N ASN A 93 9.00 6.77 -8.43
CA ASN A 93 7.74 7.31 -7.90
C ASN A 93 7.37 8.65 -8.55
N TRP A 94 8.36 9.41 -9.01
CA TRP A 94 8.15 10.65 -9.76
C TRP A 94 7.55 10.38 -11.14
N ASP A 95 8.17 9.48 -11.91
CA ASP A 95 7.73 9.14 -13.27
C ASP A 95 6.33 8.52 -13.24
N ASP A 96 6.10 7.59 -12.32
CA ASP A 96 4.80 6.95 -12.14
C ASP A 96 3.73 7.95 -11.67
N ALA A 97 4.08 8.97 -10.87
CA ALA A 97 3.17 10.04 -10.50
C ALA A 97 2.80 10.92 -11.70
N ALA A 98 3.74 11.20 -12.60
CA ALA A 98 3.49 11.94 -13.83
C ALA A 98 2.60 11.16 -14.81
N GLU A 99 2.82 9.85 -14.94
CA GLU A 99 1.94 8.96 -15.71
C GLU A 99 0.54 8.89 -15.11
N LEU A 100 0.45 8.67 -13.79
CA LEU A 100 -0.82 8.59 -13.09
C LEU A 100 -1.63 9.88 -13.23
N TYR A 101 -0.97 11.05 -13.12
CA TYR A 101 -1.62 12.34 -13.35
C TYR A 101 -2.21 12.45 -14.75
N ALA A 102 -1.43 12.14 -15.79
CA ALA A 102 -1.87 12.20 -17.18
C ALA A 102 -2.98 11.17 -17.48
N GLN A 103 -2.90 9.98 -16.90
CA GLN A 103 -3.91 8.93 -17.06
C GLN A 103 -5.24 9.29 -16.39
N ILE A 104 -5.22 9.94 -15.23
CA ILE A 104 -6.45 10.38 -14.54
C ILE A 104 -7.02 11.62 -15.22
N LYS A 105 -6.23 12.70 -15.33
CA LYS A 105 -6.72 14.01 -15.78
C LYS A 105 -6.87 14.13 -17.31
N GLY A 106 -6.08 13.36 -18.05
CA GLY A 106 -5.90 13.51 -19.49
C GLY A 106 -4.71 14.39 -19.86
N GLY A 107 -4.31 14.30 -21.12
CA GLY A 107 -3.08 14.87 -21.65
C GLY A 107 -1.98 13.82 -21.81
N CYS A 108 -0.77 14.28 -22.13
CA CYS A 108 0.40 13.43 -22.29
C CYS A 108 1.29 13.52 -21.06
N THR A 109 1.89 12.39 -20.68
CA THR A 109 2.93 12.35 -19.65
C THR A 109 4.08 13.28 -20.01
N ASP A 110 4.53 14.03 -19.01
CA ASP A 110 5.72 14.86 -19.05
C ASP A 110 6.48 14.55 -17.76
N TYR A 111 7.57 13.79 -17.83
CA TYR A 111 8.39 13.41 -16.68
C TYR A 111 9.18 14.59 -16.10
N GLY A 112 9.20 15.73 -16.79
CA GLY A 112 9.92 16.91 -16.34
C GLY A 112 11.32 17.02 -16.91
N ALA A 113 11.65 18.16 -17.50
CA ALA A 113 12.94 18.41 -18.15
C ALA A 113 14.12 18.38 -17.16
N ILE A 114 13.93 18.95 -15.96
CA ILE A 114 14.98 19.01 -14.95
C ILE A 114 15.14 17.64 -14.29
N HIS A 115 14.01 16.97 -13.99
CA HIS A 115 14.00 15.61 -13.49
C HIS A 115 14.75 14.66 -14.44
N VAL A 116 14.36 14.61 -15.72
CA VAL A 116 15.01 13.73 -16.71
C VAL A 116 16.49 14.08 -16.91
N ALA A 117 16.86 15.37 -16.90
CA ALA A 117 18.27 15.75 -17.01
C ALA A 117 19.13 15.31 -15.81
N ARG A 118 18.56 15.29 -14.60
CA ARG A 118 19.30 14.96 -13.37
C ARG A 118 19.27 13.49 -13.02
N TYR A 119 18.13 12.85 -13.23
CA TYR A 119 17.80 11.52 -12.70
C TYR A 119 17.50 10.52 -13.83
N GLY A 120 17.14 11.00 -15.03
CA GLY A 120 16.76 10.12 -16.11
C GLY A 120 17.88 9.17 -16.55
N TYR A 121 17.48 7.99 -17.02
CA TYR A 121 18.43 7.04 -17.61
C TYR A 121 18.87 7.51 -19.01
N PRO A 122 20.03 7.05 -19.52
CA PRO A 122 20.50 7.44 -20.85
C PRO A 122 19.44 7.21 -21.94
N GLY A 123 19.03 8.28 -22.61
CA GLY A 123 18.01 8.23 -23.67
C GLY A 123 16.55 8.28 -23.20
N GLN A 124 16.29 8.46 -21.90
CA GLN A 124 14.93 8.70 -21.41
C GLN A 124 14.36 9.98 -22.02
N ALA A 125 13.21 9.88 -22.66
CA ALA A 125 12.50 11.02 -23.20
C ALA A 125 11.74 11.75 -22.08
N GLN A 126 11.78 13.08 -22.05
CA GLN A 126 10.92 13.87 -21.16
C GLN A 126 9.42 13.56 -21.36
N LYS A 127 9.00 13.44 -22.62
CA LYS A 127 7.62 13.12 -23.01
C LYS A 127 7.62 11.81 -23.76
N PRO A 128 7.37 10.67 -23.10
CA PRO A 128 7.42 9.37 -23.74
C PRO A 128 6.27 9.21 -24.77
N PRO A 129 6.54 8.65 -25.96
CA PRO A 129 5.48 8.38 -26.93
C PRO A 129 4.50 7.33 -26.41
N GLY A 130 3.23 7.44 -26.79
CA GLY A 130 2.18 6.47 -26.42
C GLY A 130 1.64 6.59 -24.99
N LYS A 131 2.12 7.56 -24.20
CA LYS A 131 1.62 7.87 -22.84
C LYS A 131 0.77 9.13 -22.87
N CYS A 132 -0.32 9.06 -23.61
CA CYS A 132 -1.29 10.16 -23.73
C CYS A 132 -2.71 9.62 -23.55
N TRP A 133 -3.55 10.40 -22.89
CA TRP A 133 -4.96 10.06 -22.66
C TRP A 133 -5.86 11.22 -23.08
N ALA A 134 -6.94 10.92 -23.80
CA ALA A 134 -7.89 11.92 -24.26
C ALA A 134 -8.89 12.28 -23.15
N ALA A 135 -9.02 13.57 -22.87
CA ALA A 135 -10.02 14.09 -21.92
C ALA A 135 -11.43 14.14 -22.52
N ASP A 136 -11.54 14.36 -23.84
CA ASP A 136 -12.82 14.45 -24.55
C ASP A 136 -12.90 13.38 -25.66
N PRO A 137 -13.80 12.39 -25.56
CA PRO A 137 -13.97 11.37 -26.61
C PRO A 137 -14.42 11.96 -27.96
N LYS A 138 -15.04 13.14 -27.98
CA LYS A 138 -15.46 13.81 -29.21
C LYS A 138 -14.32 14.56 -29.90
N ASN A 139 -13.26 14.89 -29.16
CA ASN A 139 -12.09 15.61 -29.64
C ASN A 139 -10.81 14.81 -29.39
N ASN A 140 -10.74 13.62 -29.98
CA ASN A 140 -9.62 12.69 -29.85
C ASN A 140 -9.00 12.36 -31.22
N PRO A 141 -8.32 13.32 -31.88
CA PRO A 141 -7.81 13.15 -33.24
C PRO A 141 -6.69 12.10 -33.37
N ASN A 142 -6.06 11.72 -32.25
CA ASN A 142 -4.96 10.76 -32.22
C ASN A 142 -5.39 9.37 -31.69
N ASP A 143 -6.69 9.16 -31.47
CA ASP A 143 -7.27 7.91 -30.94
C ASP A 143 -6.58 7.41 -29.66
N TYR A 144 -6.28 8.33 -28.74
CA TYR A 144 -5.70 7.99 -27.45
C TYR A 144 -6.74 7.29 -26.56
N PRO A 145 -6.31 6.40 -25.65
CA PRO A 145 -7.17 5.89 -24.58
C PRO A 145 -7.82 7.05 -23.82
N LEU A 146 -9.04 6.86 -23.31
CA LEU A 146 -9.70 7.91 -22.53
C LEU A 146 -9.05 8.08 -21.16
N ALA A 147 -8.97 9.32 -20.71
CA ALA A 147 -8.56 9.61 -19.34
C ALA A 147 -9.62 9.13 -18.34
N LEU A 148 -9.18 8.68 -17.16
CA LEU A 148 -10.06 8.02 -16.20
C LEU A 148 -11.09 8.98 -15.60
N TYR A 149 -10.69 10.23 -15.32
CA TYR A 149 -11.52 11.22 -14.65
C TYR A 149 -11.16 12.66 -15.07
N PRO A 150 -11.49 13.10 -16.31
CA PRO A 150 -11.07 14.39 -16.86
C PRO A 150 -11.53 15.62 -16.06
N GLN A 151 -12.65 15.52 -15.35
CA GLN A 151 -13.20 16.58 -14.50
C GLN A 151 -12.44 16.76 -13.18
N TRP A 152 -11.46 15.89 -12.86
CA TRP A 152 -10.73 15.90 -11.59
C TRP A 152 -10.20 17.28 -11.20
N ASP A 153 -10.70 17.83 -10.10
CA ASP A 153 -10.29 19.10 -9.49
C ASP A 153 -10.66 19.12 -7.99
N ALA A 154 -10.68 20.30 -7.35
CA ALA A 154 -10.97 20.42 -5.93
C ALA A 154 -12.47 20.22 -5.61
N GLU A 155 -13.34 20.56 -6.57
CA GLU A 155 -14.78 20.34 -6.50
C GLU A 155 -15.16 18.89 -6.87
N HIS A 156 -14.30 18.20 -7.60
CA HIS A 156 -14.42 16.81 -8.00
C HIS A 156 -13.21 16.00 -7.50
N PRO A 157 -13.06 15.79 -6.18
CA PRO A 157 -11.92 15.05 -5.65
C PRO A 157 -12.09 13.55 -5.85
N LEU A 158 -11.03 12.79 -5.57
CA LEU A 158 -11.00 11.33 -5.66
C LEU A 158 -10.31 10.67 -4.46
N HIS A 159 -10.48 9.36 -4.32
CA HIS A 159 -9.73 8.51 -3.40
C HIS A 159 -8.67 7.72 -4.16
N LEU A 160 -7.46 7.62 -3.59
CA LEU A 160 -6.37 6.82 -4.13
C LEU A 160 -6.15 5.58 -3.26
N ILE A 161 -6.04 4.39 -3.87
CA ILE A 161 -5.63 3.16 -3.19
C ILE A 161 -4.38 2.62 -3.88
N GLY A 162 -3.25 2.66 -3.19
CA GLY A 162 -1.96 2.20 -3.71
C GLY A 162 -1.52 0.89 -3.05
N HIS A 163 -1.20 -0.13 -3.84
CA HIS A 163 -0.57 -1.35 -3.34
C HIS A 163 0.94 -1.31 -3.56
N SER A 164 1.73 -1.79 -2.60
CA SER A 164 3.19 -1.87 -2.72
C SER A 164 3.78 -0.49 -3.06
N GLN A 165 4.66 -0.38 -4.06
CA GLN A 165 5.19 0.90 -4.55
C GLN A 165 4.09 1.88 -5.01
N GLY A 166 2.90 1.41 -5.41
CA GLY A 166 1.78 2.28 -5.75
C GLY A 166 1.41 3.22 -4.60
N GLY A 167 1.60 2.79 -3.35
CA GLY A 167 1.39 3.64 -2.18
C GLY A 167 2.44 4.76 -2.02
N THR A 168 3.68 4.57 -2.49
CA THR A 168 4.66 5.66 -2.56
C THR A 168 4.41 6.55 -3.79
N THR A 169 3.96 5.98 -4.91
CA THR A 169 3.56 6.74 -6.11
C THR A 169 2.43 7.73 -5.81
N ILE A 170 1.38 7.33 -5.09
CA ILE A 170 0.28 8.24 -4.76
C ILE A 170 0.71 9.36 -3.80
N ARG A 171 1.70 9.11 -2.94
CA ARG A 171 2.30 10.14 -2.08
C ARG A 171 3.08 11.16 -2.91
N ALA A 172 3.87 10.69 -3.87
CA ALA A 172 4.56 11.55 -4.83
C ALA A 172 3.58 12.42 -5.61
N LEU A 173 2.50 11.82 -6.12
CA LEU A 173 1.44 12.54 -6.83
C LEU A 173 0.83 13.65 -5.97
N ILE A 174 0.42 13.36 -4.73
CA ILE A 174 -0.15 14.36 -3.82
C ILE A 174 0.82 15.51 -3.59
N GLN A 175 2.10 15.19 -3.32
CA GLN A 175 3.13 16.20 -3.10
C GLN A 175 3.29 17.12 -4.33
N LEU A 176 3.34 16.56 -5.53
CA LEU A 176 3.48 17.32 -6.78
C LEU A 176 2.23 18.14 -7.10
N LEU A 177 1.03 17.61 -6.85
CA LEU A 177 -0.23 18.34 -7.04
C LEU A 177 -0.27 19.61 -6.17
N GLU A 178 0.06 19.47 -4.89
CA GLU A 178 -0.06 20.56 -3.91
C GLU A 178 1.09 21.56 -4.03
N HIS A 179 2.32 21.08 -4.21
CA HIS A 179 3.52 21.91 -4.08
C HIS A 179 4.32 22.08 -5.38
N GLY A 180 4.00 21.30 -6.42
CA GLY A 180 4.74 21.35 -7.68
C GLY A 180 6.13 20.73 -7.56
N SER A 181 6.97 20.98 -8.57
CA SER A 181 8.37 20.54 -8.51
C SER A 181 9.18 21.42 -7.56
N PRO A 182 9.98 20.84 -6.65
CA PRO A 182 10.91 21.60 -5.82
C PRO A 182 12.10 22.14 -6.63
N TYR A 183 12.26 21.74 -7.89
CA TYR A 183 13.40 22.08 -8.75
C TYR A 183 13.09 23.16 -9.79
N GLY A 184 11.86 23.70 -9.79
CA GLY A 184 11.43 24.77 -10.68
C GLY A 184 10.55 24.29 -11.82
N ASP A 185 10.70 24.92 -12.99
CA ASP A 185 9.89 24.59 -14.16
C ASP A 185 10.37 23.29 -14.82
N GLU A 186 9.63 22.22 -14.58
CA GLU A 186 9.84 20.91 -15.21
C GLU A 186 9.29 20.86 -16.64
N GLY A 187 8.63 21.92 -17.13
CA GLY A 187 8.13 22.00 -18.49
C GLY A 187 6.61 22.19 -18.56
N GLY A 188 5.97 21.53 -19.51
CA GLY A 188 4.62 21.92 -19.92
C GLY A 188 3.50 21.47 -18.99
N SER A 189 3.76 20.47 -18.14
CA SER A 189 2.70 19.85 -17.34
C SER A 189 2.22 20.75 -16.20
N ALA A 190 0.89 20.85 -16.08
CA ALA A 190 0.26 21.56 -14.97
C ALA A 190 0.57 20.92 -13.61
N LEU A 191 0.92 19.62 -13.56
CA LEU A 191 1.29 18.90 -12.34
C LEU A 191 2.34 19.69 -11.54
N TYR A 192 3.42 20.10 -12.20
CA TYR A 192 4.59 20.72 -11.56
C TYR A 192 4.40 22.16 -11.10
N LYS A 193 3.24 22.77 -11.37
CA LYS A 193 2.91 24.14 -10.90
C LYS A 193 2.42 24.18 -9.45
N GLY A 194 2.10 23.03 -8.85
CA GLY A 194 1.49 23.00 -7.52
C GLY A 194 0.09 23.61 -7.47
N GLY A 195 -0.37 23.95 -6.27
CA GLY A 195 -1.61 24.70 -6.02
C GLY A 195 -2.91 23.89 -6.11
N LYS A 196 -2.85 22.57 -6.32
CA LYS A 196 -4.01 21.69 -6.49
C LYS A 196 -4.44 21.04 -5.18
N PHE A 197 -4.55 21.85 -4.13
CA PHE A 197 -5.02 21.41 -2.82
C PHE A 197 -6.46 20.90 -2.92
N GLY A 198 -6.78 19.82 -2.20
CA GLY A 198 -8.13 19.27 -2.14
C GLY A 198 -8.51 18.34 -3.30
N TRP A 199 -7.65 18.15 -4.31
CA TRP A 199 -7.92 17.24 -5.43
C TRP A 199 -7.96 15.76 -5.00
N VAL A 200 -7.25 15.41 -3.93
CA VAL A 200 -7.26 14.07 -3.35
C VAL A 200 -7.94 14.13 -1.98
N ARG A 201 -8.99 13.33 -1.81
CA ARG A 201 -9.73 13.24 -0.55
C ARG A 201 -9.05 12.31 0.45
N SER A 202 -8.68 11.11 -0.02
CA SER A 202 -7.96 10.13 0.79
C SER A 202 -6.91 9.38 -0.01
N ALA A 203 -5.91 8.88 0.71
CA ALA A 203 -4.86 7.99 0.20
C ALA A 203 -4.75 6.78 1.11
N VAL A 204 -5.06 5.60 0.57
CA VAL A 204 -4.97 4.31 1.26
C VAL A 204 -3.76 3.56 0.72
N THR A 205 -2.93 3.01 1.60
CA THR A 205 -1.79 2.18 1.21
C THR A 205 -1.92 0.76 1.72
N LEU A 206 -1.59 -0.21 0.87
CA LEU A 206 -1.66 -1.64 1.15
C LEU A 206 -0.27 -2.23 0.94
N SER A 207 0.32 -2.84 1.96
CA SER A 207 1.65 -3.49 1.86
C SER A 207 2.76 -2.55 1.36
N THR A 208 2.62 -1.25 1.57
CA THR A 208 3.50 -0.24 0.96
C THR A 208 4.83 -0.12 1.72
N PRO A 209 5.98 -0.12 1.03
CA PRO A 209 7.28 0.08 1.66
C PRO A 209 7.54 1.57 1.97
N HIS A 210 6.80 2.19 2.89
CA HIS A 210 6.98 3.61 3.20
C HIS A 210 8.39 3.96 3.69
N ASN A 211 9.07 2.99 4.29
CA ASN A 211 10.45 3.09 4.75
C ASN A 211 11.37 2.14 3.96
N GLY A 212 10.95 1.70 2.77
CA GLY A 212 11.68 0.77 1.93
C GLY A 212 11.51 -0.68 2.36
N THR A 213 12.16 -1.58 1.65
CA THR A 213 12.23 -3.01 1.92
C THR A 213 13.67 -3.49 1.91
N THR A 214 14.03 -4.33 2.87
CA THR A 214 15.33 -5.00 2.89
C THR A 214 15.46 -6.03 1.77
N LEU A 215 14.39 -6.36 1.01
CA LEU A 215 14.47 -7.24 -0.16
C LEU A 215 15.52 -6.76 -1.16
N ARG A 216 15.59 -5.44 -1.40
CA ARG A 216 16.57 -4.84 -2.31
C ARG A 216 18.00 -5.14 -1.86
N ASP A 217 18.28 -4.88 -0.59
CA ASP A 217 19.62 -4.96 -0.01
C ASP A 217 20.05 -6.39 0.32
N ALA A 218 19.11 -7.20 0.79
CA ALA A 218 19.37 -8.55 1.27
C ALA A 218 19.40 -9.55 0.10
N VAL A 219 18.55 -9.37 -0.91
CA VAL A 219 18.35 -10.36 -1.98
C VAL A 219 18.85 -9.86 -3.32
N LEU A 220 18.42 -8.68 -3.76
CA LEU A 220 18.71 -8.21 -5.11
C LEU A 220 20.17 -7.73 -5.27
N ASP A 221 20.78 -7.16 -4.23
CA ASP A 221 22.20 -6.76 -4.25
C ASP A 221 23.18 -7.93 -4.05
N ILE A 222 22.74 -9.02 -3.40
CA ILE A 222 23.62 -10.13 -3.00
C ILE A 222 23.67 -11.24 -4.06
N LEU A 223 22.88 -11.19 -5.15
CA LEU A 223 22.97 -12.13 -6.29
C LEU A 223 24.00 -11.67 -7.35
N PRO A 224 25.29 -12.05 -7.26
CA PRO A 224 26.35 -11.46 -8.07
C PRO A 224 26.64 -12.29 -9.33
N GLN A 225 26.10 -13.50 -9.46
CA GLN A 225 26.57 -14.52 -10.41
C GLN A 225 25.68 -14.76 -11.65
N LEU A 226 24.54 -14.07 -11.77
CA LEU A 226 23.68 -14.17 -12.95
C LEU A 226 23.62 -12.80 -13.63
N ARG A 227 24.51 -12.57 -14.60
CA ARG A 227 24.29 -11.52 -15.62
C ARG A 227 23.12 -11.98 -16.48
N SER A 228 21.99 -11.28 -16.39
CA SER A 228 20.86 -11.47 -17.28
C SER A 228 20.35 -10.09 -17.76
N PRO A 229 19.80 -9.98 -18.97
CA PRO A 229 19.17 -8.74 -19.44
C PRO A 229 18.05 -8.24 -18.51
N LEU A 230 17.40 -9.16 -17.78
CA LEU A 230 16.41 -8.85 -16.76
C LEU A 230 17.05 -8.10 -15.57
N ARG A 231 18.30 -8.42 -15.19
CA ARG A 231 19.03 -7.68 -14.17
C ARG A 231 19.30 -6.25 -14.62
N ASP A 232 19.85 -6.05 -15.82
CA ASP A 232 20.18 -4.69 -16.31
C ASP A 232 18.91 -3.82 -16.46
N TYR A 233 17.76 -4.46 -16.73
CA TYR A 233 16.45 -3.82 -16.75
C TYR A 233 15.90 -3.50 -15.33
N LEU A 234 16.10 -4.39 -14.35
CA LEU A 234 15.73 -4.20 -12.94
C LEU A 234 16.69 -3.26 -12.18
N ASP A 235 17.92 -3.10 -12.66
CA ASP A 235 18.98 -2.24 -12.11
C ASP A 235 18.83 -0.79 -12.58
N SER A 236 17.64 -0.41 -13.06
CA SER A 236 17.28 1.01 -13.20
C SER A 236 17.50 1.66 -11.82
N LYS A 237 18.49 2.56 -11.77
CA LYS A 237 19.12 2.97 -10.52
C LYS A 237 18.20 3.71 -9.55
N LEU A 238 17.02 4.14 -9.99
CA LEU A 238 16.10 4.94 -9.20
C LEU A 238 14.94 4.13 -8.62
N THR A 239 14.23 3.34 -9.41
CA THR A 239 13.14 2.48 -8.91
C THR A 239 13.66 1.51 -7.86
N SER A 240 14.78 0.86 -8.17
CA SER A 240 15.41 -0.09 -7.25
C SER A 240 15.99 0.60 -6.01
N TRP A 241 16.40 1.88 -6.12
CA TRP A 241 16.89 2.66 -5.00
C TRP A 241 15.76 3.14 -4.08
N GLU A 242 14.67 3.70 -4.61
CA GLU A 242 13.54 4.19 -3.81
C GLU A 242 12.83 3.06 -3.03
N LEU A 243 12.95 1.82 -3.49
CA LEU A 243 12.50 0.64 -2.75
C LEU A 243 13.45 0.24 -1.61
N SER A 244 14.72 0.65 -1.61
CA SER A 244 15.64 0.39 -0.50
C SER A 244 15.29 1.26 0.72
N PRO A 245 15.68 0.87 1.94
CA PRO A 245 15.48 1.72 3.12
C PRO A 245 16.14 3.10 3.00
N ASP A 246 17.31 3.18 2.38
CA ASP A 246 18.05 4.42 2.20
C ASP A 246 17.39 5.34 1.17
N GLY A 247 16.96 4.81 0.03
CA GLY A 247 16.23 5.59 -0.97
C GLY A 247 14.83 5.98 -0.51
N ALA A 248 14.13 5.13 0.25
CA ALA A 248 12.87 5.50 0.87
C ALA A 248 13.04 6.63 1.91
N ARG A 249 14.16 6.65 2.66
CA ARG A 249 14.51 7.77 3.54
C ARG A 249 14.72 9.07 2.76
N GLU A 250 15.34 9.01 1.57
CA GLU A 250 15.48 10.17 0.69
C GLU A 250 14.13 10.63 0.12
N PHE A 251 13.33 9.68 -0.37
CA PHE A 251 11.97 9.92 -0.85
C PHE A 251 11.10 10.63 0.21
N ASN A 252 11.15 10.16 1.45
CA ASN A 252 10.38 10.71 2.57
C ASN A 252 10.76 12.15 2.94
N ARG A 253 11.91 12.67 2.48
CA ARG A 253 12.29 14.08 2.71
C ARG A 253 11.51 15.05 1.85
N TRP A 254 11.01 14.60 0.69
CA TRP A 254 10.31 15.48 -0.24
C TRP A 254 8.83 15.10 -0.39
N ALA A 255 8.46 13.81 -0.32
CA ALA A 255 7.07 13.35 -0.36
C ALA A 255 6.43 13.38 1.04
N LEU A 256 5.98 14.58 1.45
CA LEU A 256 5.45 14.85 2.78
C LEU A 256 3.98 14.41 2.93
N THR A 257 3.49 14.37 4.17
CA THR A 257 2.07 14.12 4.47
C THR A 257 1.30 15.44 4.38
N SER A 258 0.35 15.53 3.44
CA SER A 258 -0.50 16.72 3.30
C SER A 258 -1.43 16.86 4.51
N PRO A 259 -1.54 18.06 5.13
CA PRO A 259 -2.52 18.29 6.19
C PRO A 259 -3.98 18.23 5.69
N GLY A 260 -4.21 18.32 4.37
CA GLY A 260 -5.53 18.33 3.75
C GLY A 260 -6.07 16.95 3.40
N VAL A 261 -5.26 15.89 3.43
CA VAL A 261 -5.63 14.54 2.96
C VAL A 261 -5.81 13.58 4.14
N TYR A 262 -6.79 12.67 4.04
CA TYR A 262 -6.88 11.52 4.95
C TYR A 262 -5.95 10.40 4.47
N TYR A 263 -5.01 9.98 5.31
CA TYR A 263 -4.12 8.85 4.99
C TYR A 263 -4.52 7.62 5.78
N PHE A 264 -4.58 6.47 5.12
CA PHE A 264 -4.79 5.17 5.74
C PHE A 264 -3.71 4.19 5.29
N SER A 265 -3.32 3.30 6.18
CA SER A 265 -2.33 2.27 5.88
C SER A 265 -2.77 0.92 6.42
N VAL A 266 -2.59 -0.11 5.60
CA VAL A 266 -2.83 -1.51 5.93
C VAL A 266 -1.51 -2.25 5.74
N GLY A 267 -1.01 -2.85 6.82
CA GLY A 267 0.14 -3.73 6.74
C GLY A 267 -0.27 -5.18 6.54
N THR A 268 0.67 -5.99 6.08
CA THR A 268 0.56 -7.43 5.85
C THR A 268 1.71 -8.15 6.54
N VAL A 269 1.49 -9.39 6.94
CA VAL A 269 2.53 -10.24 7.53
C VAL A 269 2.22 -11.71 7.27
N ALA A 270 3.16 -12.38 6.61
CA ALA A 270 3.12 -13.81 6.30
C ALA A 270 4.36 -14.55 6.82
N THR A 271 5.12 -13.94 7.73
CA THR A 271 6.17 -14.61 8.48
C THR A 271 5.83 -14.78 9.96
N GLU A 272 6.41 -15.80 10.57
CA GLU A 272 6.32 -16.05 12.00
C GLU A 272 7.70 -16.29 12.60
N ARG A 273 7.83 -15.96 13.89
CA ARG A 273 9.06 -16.21 14.65
C ARG A 273 9.36 -17.71 14.67
N GLY A 274 10.62 -18.07 14.49
CA GLY A 274 11.05 -19.45 14.56
C GLY A 274 10.67 -20.11 15.89
N ALA A 275 10.32 -21.38 15.82
CA ALA A 275 9.99 -22.19 16.99
C ALA A 275 10.66 -23.56 16.89
N TRP A 276 11.02 -24.14 18.03
CA TRP A 276 11.57 -25.51 18.10
C TRP A 276 10.63 -26.54 17.49
N CYS A 277 9.32 -26.37 17.71
CA CYS A 277 8.29 -27.19 17.07
C CYS A 277 7.00 -26.39 16.87
N CYS A 278 6.21 -26.85 15.89
CA CYS A 278 4.76 -26.67 15.79
C CYS A 278 4.23 -25.22 15.74
N ASN A 279 4.54 -24.48 14.67
CA ASN A 279 3.84 -23.26 14.26
C ASN A 279 3.51 -23.31 12.75
N GLY A 280 2.94 -22.23 12.20
CA GLY A 280 2.48 -22.17 10.80
C GLY A 280 3.59 -22.03 9.75
N THR A 281 4.86 -22.09 10.16
CA THR A 281 6.01 -21.85 9.27
C THR A 281 6.31 -23.03 8.35
N ASP A 282 6.87 -22.72 7.18
CA ASP A 282 7.28 -23.72 6.20
C ASP A 282 8.59 -24.42 6.62
N ARG A 283 8.45 -25.63 7.16
CA ARG A 283 9.57 -26.49 7.57
C ARG A 283 10.25 -27.21 6.42
N THR A 284 9.66 -27.20 5.22
CA THR A 284 10.31 -27.77 4.02
C THR A 284 11.40 -26.84 3.51
N VAL A 285 11.13 -25.53 3.55
CA VAL A 285 12.08 -24.47 3.15
C VAL A 285 13.08 -24.16 4.27
N ALA A 286 12.63 -24.14 5.53
CA ALA A 286 13.49 -23.89 6.68
C ALA A 286 13.25 -24.94 7.79
N PRO A 287 13.90 -26.11 7.73
CA PRO A 287 13.70 -27.18 8.71
C PRO A 287 14.17 -26.81 10.12
N ILE A 288 15.28 -26.08 10.22
CA ILE A 288 15.87 -25.60 11.47
C ILE A 288 15.56 -24.11 11.60
N GLN A 289 14.91 -23.74 12.71
CA GLN A 289 14.44 -22.37 12.92
C GLN A 289 14.84 -21.86 14.30
N SER A 290 15.47 -20.68 14.32
CA SER A 290 15.82 -19.94 15.52
C SER A 290 14.70 -19.01 15.93
N SER A 291 14.40 -18.93 17.23
CA SER A 291 13.43 -17.97 17.76
C SER A 291 13.87 -16.51 17.67
N ASN A 292 15.08 -16.23 17.19
CA ASN A 292 15.58 -14.87 16.97
C ASN A 292 15.19 -14.30 15.61
N PHE A 293 14.70 -15.14 14.68
CA PHE A 293 14.42 -14.77 13.29
C PHE A 293 12.99 -15.11 12.89
N GLN A 294 12.60 -14.61 11.71
CA GLN A 294 11.30 -14.86 11.11
C GLN A 294 11.42 -15.84 9.95
N TYR A 295 10.36 -16.62 9.72
CA TYR A 295 10.30 -17.65 8.68
C TYR A 295 8.96 -17.56 7.95
N PRO A 296 8.92 -17.86 6.64
CA PRO A 296 7.68 -17.86 5.87
C PRO A 296 6.68 -18.84 6.45
N ARG A 297 5.40 -18.44 6.45
CA ARG A 297 4.30 -19.38 6.67
C ARG A 297 4.17 -20.35 5.48
N VAL A 298 3.54 -21.49 5.74
CA VAL A 298 3.29 -22.52 4.72
C VAL A 298 2.38 -22.03 3.59
N ASP A 299 1.48 -21.08 3.90
CA ASP A 299 0.50 -20.49 2.99
C ASP A 299 1.03 -19.26 2.23
N MET A 300 2.25 -18.79 2.50
CA MET A 300 2.90 -17.77 1.68
C MET A 300 3.12 -18.29 0.24
N LEU A 301 2.97 -17.44 -0.76
CA LEU A 301 3.22 -17.75 -2.15
C LEU A 301 4.65 -18.30 -2.32
N GLN A 302 4.76 -19.47 -2.94
CA GLN A 302 5.96 -20.31 -2.94
C GLN A 302 7.25 -19.58 -3.34
N TYR A 303 7.16 -18.65 -4.29
CA TYR A 303 8.29 -17.86 -4.76
C TYR A 303 8.93 -17.01 -3.63
N TYR A 304 8.13 -16.39 -2.76
CA TYR A 304 8.65 -15.50 -1.70
C TYR A 304 9.26 -16.28 -0.52
N LYS A 305 8.86 -17.53 -0.32
CA LYS A 305 9.40 -18.38 0.76
C LYS A 305 10.91 -18.50 0.70
N TYR A 306 11.51 -18.45 -0.49
CA TYR A 306 12.94 -18.60 -0.68
C TYR A 306 13.78 -17.48 -0.07
N PHE A 307 13.21 -16.33 0.27
CA PHE A 307 13.97 -15.20 0.82
C PHE A 307 13.28 -14.43 1.95
N ALA A 308 12.03 -14.75 2.26
CA ALA A 308 11.29 -14.16 3.38
C ALA A 308 11.86 -14.53 4.77
N GLY A 309 12.56 -15.66 4.86
CA GLY A 309 13.02 -16.24 6.13
C GLY A 309 14.40 -15.79 6.58
N GLU A 310 15.00 -16.57 7.50
CA GLU A 310 16.36 -16.33 7.97
C GLU A 310 17.39 -16.33 6.83
N TRP A 311 17.24 -17.22 5.86
CA TRP A 311 18.22 -17.41 4.80
C TRP A 311 17.58 -17.27 3.42
N ILE A 312 18.38 -16.87 2.43
CA ILE A 312 18.01 -16.99 1.03
C ILE A 312 18.25 -18.44 0.61
N VAL A 313 17.20 -19.24 0.54
CA VAL A 313 17.29 -20.66 0.19
C VAL A 313 17.65 -20.83 -1.29
N PRO A 314 18.61 -21.71 -1.64
CA PRO A 314 19.27 -22.71 -0.78
C PRO A 314 20.58 -22.25 -0.11
N SER A 315 20.96 -20.98 -0.20
CA SER A 315 22.16 -20.43 0.44
C SER A 315 22.02 -20.39 1.96
N LEU A 316 23.01 -20.91 2.68
CA LEU A 316 23.14 -20.73 4.13
C LEU A 316 24.13 -19.61 4.50
N ALA A 317 24.61 -18.87 3.50
CA ALA A 317 25.57 -17.78 3.70
C ALA A 317 24.92 -16.40 3.56
N GLN A 318 23.73 -16.32 2.94
CA GLN A 318 23.08 -15.06 2.62
C GLN A 318 21.79 -14.92 3.44
N ARG A 319 21.75 -13.86 4.25
CA ARG A 319 20.61 -13.56 5.13
C ARG A 319 19.41 -13.13 4.28
N GLY A 320 18.25 -13.72 4.56
CA GLY A 320 16.96 -13.30 3.99
C GLY A 320 16.34 -12.13 4.77
N ILE A 321 15.17 -11.69 4.34
CA ILE A 321 14.42 -10.57 4.94
C ILE A 321 14.18 -10.82 6.45
N GLY A 322 13.91 -12.06 6.83
CA GLY A 322 13.60 -12.47 8.21
C GLY A 322 14.79 -12.47 9.19
N SER A 323 15.99 -12.08 8.74
CA SER A 323 17.17 -11.96 9.62
C SER A 323 18.22 -10.91 9.20
N TYR A 324 18.01 -10.21 8.08
CA TYR A 324 18.96 -9.22 7.57
C TYR A 324 19.14 -8.06 8.54
N THR A 325 20.38 -7.65 8.79
CA THR A 325 20.72 -6.53 9.66
C THR A 325 21.71 -5.59 8.98
N GLN A 326 21.65 -4.32 9.34
CA GLN A 326 22.50 -3.25 8.81
C GLN A 326 22.73 -2.22 9.92
N SER A 327 23.99 -1.86 10.16
CA SER A 327 24.38 -0.95 11.26
C SER A 327 25.42 0.11 10.86
N ALA A 328 25.77 0.20 9.57
CA ALA A 328 26.59 1.28 9.04
C ALA A 328 25.91 2.64 9.31
N THR A 329 26.71 3.61 9.73
CA THR A 329 26.26 4.91 10.26
C THR A 329 25.58 5.81 9.23
N ASP A 330 25.91 5.63 7.95
CA ASP A 330 25.38 6.35 6.81
C ASP A 330 24.10 5.70 6.24
N ARG A 331 23.80 4.47 6.67
CA ARG A 331 22.65 3.69 6.21
C ARG A 331 21.51 3.70 7.23
N VAL A 332 20.30 3.40 6.77
CA VAL A 332 19.19 3.10 7.67
C VAL A 332 19.54 1.88 8.50
N ARG A 333 19.45 2.01 9.82
CA ARG A 333 19.69 0.91 10.75
C ARG A 333 18.57 -0.13 10.61
N ILE A 334 18.97 -1.36 10.33
CA ILE A 334 18.08 -2.53 10.23
C ILE A 334 18.44 -3.49 11.36
N ASP A 335 17.45 -3.82 12.18
CA ASP A 335 17.56 -4.77 13.28
C ASP A 335 16.33 -5.71 13.32
N SER A 336 16.12 -6.41 14.44
CA SER A 336 15.05 -7.39 14.58
C SER A 336 13.63 -6.85 14.39
N GLU A 337 13.40 -5.53 14.51
CA GLU A 337 12.08 -4.94 14.24
C GLU A 337 11.69 -5.06 12.76
N TRP A 338 12.67 -5.23 11.87
CA TRP A 338 12.46 -5.37 10.43
C TRP A 338 12.19 -6.81 9.98
N PHE A 339 12.40 -7.82 10.83
CA PHE A 339 12.36 -9.21 10.37
C PHE A 339 10.95 -9.65 9.93
N ALA A 340 9.88 -9.17 10.58
CA ALA A 340 8.53 -9.51 10.19
C ALA A 340 8.24 -8.93 8.80
N ASN A 341 7.67 -9.74 7.91
CA ASN A 341 7.45 -9.36 6.51
C ASN A 341 6.33 -10.17 5.86
N ASP A 342 5.90 -9.72 4.70
CA ASP A 342 4.87 -10.38 3.87
C ASP A 342 5.47 -11.15 2.67
N GLY A 343 6.78 -11.40 2.71
CA GLY A 343 7.53 -12.00 1.61
C GLY A 343 8.23 -10.98 0.72
N VAL A 344 7.79 -9.72 0.66
CA VAL A 344 8.38 -8.67 -0.19
C VAL A 344 8.80 -7.46 0.62
N VAL A 345 7.97 -7.01 1.57
CA VAL A 345 8.16 -5.78 2.35
C VAL A 345 8.16 -6.11 3.84
N ASN A 346 9.08 -5.48 4.57
CA ASN A 346 9.12 -5.58 6.03
C ASN A 346 7.87 -4.92 6.62
N THR A 347 7.17 -5.62 7.52
CA THR A 347 5.88 -5.16 8.09
C THR A 347 6.02 -3.82 8.82
N VAL A 348 7.17 -3.55 9.45
CA VAL A 348 7.44 -2.26 10.12
C VAL A 348 7.41 -1.07 9.14
N SER A 349 7.73 -1.33 7.87
CA SER A 349 7.77 -0.32 6.81
C SER A 349 6.37 0.12 6.34
N MET A 350 5.34 -0.69 6.61
CA MET A 350 3.99 -0.47 6.07
C MET A 350 3.13 0.46 6.90
N ARG A 351 3.51 0.72 8.15
CA ARG A 351 2.66 1.48 9.09
C ARG A 351 2.50 2.94 8.67
N ALA A 352 3.60 3.62 8.37
CA ALA A 352 3.65 5.00 7.91
C ALA A 352 5.09 5.37 7.50
N PRO A 353 5.29 6.44 6.73
CA PRO A 353 6.61 7.01 6.50
C PRO A 353 7.22 7.51 7.81
N SER A 354 8.50 7.22 8.03
CA SER A 354 9.22 7.60 9.24
C SER A 354 9.15 9.10 9.51
N GLY A 355 8.86 9.47 10.75
CA GLY A 355 8.78 10.87 11.18
C GLY A 355 7.46 11.57 10.84
N GLN A 356 6.51 10.90 10.17
CA GLN A 356 5.19 11.46 9.89
C GLN A 356 4.18 11.15 11.01
N PRO A 357 3.17 12.00 11.24
CA PRO A 357 2.14 11.75 12.25
C PRO A 357 1.38 10.45 11.95
N VAL A 358 1.35 9.50 12.89
CA VAL A 358 0.66 8.21 12.74
C VAL A 358 -0.07 7.82 14.02
N ARG A 359 -1.22 7.17 13.85
CA ARG A 359 -2.07 6.66 14.93
C ARG A 359 -2.71 5.34 14.51
N ASP A 360 -3.08 4.51 15.49
CA ASP A 360 -4.00 3.42 15.21
C ASP A 360 -5.40 4.00 14.97
N TYR A 361 -6.09 3.49 13.95
CA TYR A 361 -7.45 3.93 13.63
C TYR A 361 -8.43 3.41 14.68
N ASP A 362 -9.14 4.34 15.32
CA ASP A 362 -10.10 4.09 16.40
C ASP A 362 -11.55 4.29 15.98
N GLY A 363 -11.81 4.38 14.67
CA GLY A 363 -13.13 4.71 14.11
C GLY A 363 -13.29 6.18 13.74
N THR A 364 -12.32 7.05 14.09
CA THR A 364 -12.34 8.47 13.69
C THR A 364 -11.17 8.77 12.76
N ALA A 365 -11.46 9.17 11.52
CA ALA A 365 -10.44 9.54 10.55
C ALA A 365 -9.87 10.93 10.84
N VAL A 366 -8.55 11.08 10.78
CA VAL A 366 -7.85 12.37 10.98
C VAL A 366 -7.03 12.71 9.75
N ARG A 367 -7.25 13.91 9.18
CA ARG A 367 -6.42 14.44 8.08
C ARG A 367 -5.01 14.78 8.53
N GLY A 368 -4.05 14.73 7.62
CA GLY A 368 -2.66 15.05 7.93
C GLY A 368 -1.97 14.02 8.84
N SER A 369 -2.63 12.90 9.13
CA SER A 369 -2.07 11.79 9.88
C SER A 369 -2.40 10.47 9.22
N TRP A 370 -1.49 9.51 9.36
CA TRP A 370 -1.67 8.13 8.97
C TRP A 370 -2.56 7.41 9.98
N ASN A 371 -3.76 7.03 9.54
CA ASN A 371 -4.73 6.25 10.29
C ASN A 371 -4.48 4.76 10.00
N PHE A 372 -3.66 4.11 10.82
CA PHE A 372 -3.22 2.74 10.61
C PHE A 372 -4.35 1.75 10.94
N LEU A 373 -4.76 0.96 9.96
CA LEU A 373 -5.88 0.02 10.05
C LEU A 373 -5.50 -1.35 10.63
N GLY A 374 -4.20 -1.58 10.86
CA GLY A 374 -3.66 -2.81 11.42
C GLY A 374 -2.83 -3.63 10.44
N ASN A 375 -2.21 -4.69 10.96
CA ASN A 375 -1.50 -5.69 10.18
C ASN A 375 -2.40 -6.90 9.93
N GLN A 376 -2.62 -7.23 8.67
CA GLN A 376 -3.34 -8.43 8.24
C GLN A 376 -2.42 -9.64 8.38
N ARG A 377 -2.66 -10.44 9.42
CA ARG A 377 -1.87 -11.66 9.69
C ARG A 377 -2.29 -12.78 8.76
N GLY A 378 -1.30 -13.48 8.20
CA GLY A 378 -1.53 -14.56 7.24
C GLY A 378 -1.76 -14.06 5.81
N PHE A 379 -1.58 -12.76 5.56
CA PHE A 379 -1.56 -12.20 4.21
C PHE A 379 -0.11 -12.00 3.80
N ASP A 380 0.29 -12.66 2.73
CA ASP A 380 1.49 -12.30 2.01
C ASP A 380 1.27 -11.06 1.12
N HIS A 381 2.31 -10.66 0.40
CA HIS A 381 2.27 -9.45 -0.42
C HIS A 381 1.20 -9.46 -1.52
N PHE A 382 0.71 -10.62 -1.97
CA PHE A 382 -0.25 -10.76 -3.07
C PHE A 382 -1.59 -11.34 -2.64
N ASP A 383 -1.69 -11.93 -1.44
CA ASP A 383 -2.98 -12.27 -0.83
C ASP A 383 -3.88 -11.03 -0.71
N ILE A 384 -3.31 -9.86 -0.40
CA ILE A 384 -4.04 -8.58 -0.32
C ILE A 384 -4.62 -8.12 -1.68
N LEU A 385 -4.26 -8.80 -2.77
CA LEU A 385 -4.77 -8.58 -4.12
C LEU A 385 -5.71 -9.70 -4.59
N ASN A 386 -6.09 -10.65 -3.71
CA ASN A 386 -6.82 -11.87 -4.05
C ASN A 386 -6.13 -12.73 -5.12
N TRP A 387 -4.79 -12.68 -5.21
CA TRP A 387 -4.10 -13.58 -6.13
C TRP A 387 -4.29 -15.04 -5.70
N PRO A 388 -4.30 -16.00 -6.64
CA PRO A 388 -4.53 -17.40 -6.31
C PRO A 388 -3.41 -17.96 -5.43
N ASN A 389 -3.68 -18.02 -4.14
CA ASN A 389 -2.78 -18.56 -3.13
C ASN A 389 -3.59 -19.14 -1.97
N GLY A 390 -2.93 -19.82 -1.02
CA GLY A 390 -3.58 -20.43 0.14
C GLY A 390 -4.07 -19.45 1.21
N GLY A 391 -3.84 -18.15 1.02
CA GLY A 391 -4.21 -17.08 1.95
C GLY A 391 -5.71 -16.75 2.00
N PRO A 392 -6.11 -15.92 2.97
CA PRO A 392 -7.49 -15.43 3.10
C PRO A 392 -7.89 -14.47 1.97
N SER A 393 -9.21 -14.33 1.71
CA SER A 393 -9.71 -13.29 0.80
C SER A 393 -9.46 -11.90 1.38
N ALA A 394 -9.06 -10.98 0.50
CA ALA A 394 -8.89 -9.56 0.76
C ALA A 394 -10.20 -8.77 0.68
N ASP A 395 -11.31 -9.34 0.19
CA ASP A 395 -12.58 -8.61 0.03
C ASP A 395 -13.02 -7.91 1.33
N PRO A 396 -13.00 -8.56 2.51
CA PRO A 396 -13.37 -7.89 3.77
C PRO A 396 -12.46 -6.70 4.12
N VAL A 397 -11.21 -6.69 3.65
CA VAL A 397 -10.29 -5.55 3.83
C VAL A 397 -10.73 -4.38 2.95
N TYR A 398 -11.05 -4.64 1.68
CA TYR A 398 -11.54 -3.62 0.75
C TYR A 398 -12.91 -3.08 1.14
N GLU A 399 -13.80 -3.93 1.64
CA GLU A 399 -15.11 -3.53 2.19
C GLU A 399 -14.95 -2.56 3.36
N ARG A 400 -14.09 -2.90 4.33
CA ARG A 400 -13.77 -1.99 5.45
C ARG A 400 -13.15 -0.68 4.98
N ILE A 401 -12.31 -0.70 3.95
CA ILE A 401 -11.74 0.53 3.36
C ILE A 401 -12.84 1.37 2.73
N SER A 402 -13.74 0.75 1.96
CA SER A 402 -14.90 1.42 1.34
C SER A 402 -15.79 2.09 2.37
N ASP A 403 -16.17 1.38 3.43
CA ASP A 403 -16.97 1.94 4.53
C ASP A 403 -16.33 3.22 5.09
N ILE A 404 -15.01 3.21 5.26
CA ILE A 404 -14.26 4.36 5.76
C ILE A 404 -14.24 5.50 4.73
N ILE A 405 -13.74 5.27 3.51
CA ILE A 405 -13.50 6.36 2.55
C ILE A 405 -14.80 7.01 2.07
N PHE A 406 -15.90 6.26 1.96
CA PHE A 406 -17.20 6.81 1.58
C PHE A 406 -17.93 7.49 2.74
N SER A 407 -17.51 7.29 3.99
CA SER A 407 -18.02 8.03 5.16
C SER A 407 -17.36 9.39 5.37
N LEU A 408 -16.22 9.66 4.72
CA LEU A 408 -15.49 10.93 4.84
C LEU A 408 -16.34 12.10 4.32
N GLU A 409 -16.23 13.26 4.98
CA GLU A 409 -16.98 14.48 4.61
C GLU A 409 -16.47 15.17 3.33
#